data_AF-A0A3A5VT46-F1
#
_entry.id   AF-A0A3A5VT46-F1
#
_cell.length_a   1.000
_cell.length_b   1.000
_cell.length_c   1.000
_cell.angle_alpha   90.00
_cell.angle_beta   90.00
_cell.angle_gamma   90.00
#
_symmetry.space_group_name_H-M   'P 1'
#
loop_
_entity.id
_entity.type
_entity.pdbx_description
1 polymer ?
#
loop_
_entity_poly.entity_id
_entity_poly.type
_entity_poly.pdbx_seq_one_letter_code
_entity_poly.pdbx_strand_id
1 'polypeptide(L)' 'LEELWQSIQPHEEVWQGKKPMGVAAALLYMASSRVGNPRTQSEVCSVANVSEVTLRGLLRIIDELLVKIELYASMR' A
#
# COMPACT_ATOMS: atom_id res chain seq x y z
N LEU A 1 4.79 6.56 -6.07
CA LEU A 1 4.19 5.26 -6.47
C LEU A 1 5.29 4.25 -6.79
N GLU A 2 6.20 4.58 -7.73
CA GLU A 2 7.33 3.72 -8.11
C GLU A 2 8.17 3.27 -6.89
N GLU A 3 8.57 4.22 -6.05
CA GLU A 3 9.33 3.94 -4.82
C GLU A 3 8.62 2.91 -3.91
N LEU A 4 7.32 3.11 -3.64
CA LEU A 4 6.52 2.19 -2.85
C LEU A 4 6.47 0.79 -3.48
N TRP A 5 6.27 0.73 -4.81
CA TRP A 5 6.24 -0.55 -5.52
C TRP A 5 7.58 -1.26 -5.43
N GLN A 6 8.70 -0.56 -5.64
CA GLN A 6 10.04 -1.14 -5.54
C GLN A 6 10.34 -1.67 -4.13
N SER A 7 9.83 -1.02 -3.08
CA SER A 7 9.97 -1.51 -1.71
C SER A 7 9.18 -2.81 -1.47
N ILE A 8 7.99 -2.97 -2.07
CA ILE A 8 7.14 -4.14 -1.80
C ILE A 8 7.28 -5.28 -2.82
N GLN A 9 7.73 -5.00 -4.04
CA GLN A 9 7.83 -5.98 -5.13
C GLN A 9 8.64 -7.23 -4.75
N PRO A 10 9.78 -7.11 -4.03
CA PRO A 10 10.56 -8.28 -3.61
C PRO A 10 9.86 -9.17 -2.56
N HIS A 11 8.77 -8.70 -1.98
CA HIS A 11 8.05 -9.33 -0.88
C HIS A 11 6.73 -9.94 -1.38
N GLU A 12 6.79 -11.11 -1.99
CA GLU A 12 5.62 -11.73 -2.62
C GLU A 12 4.46 -11.98 -1.62
N GLU A 13 4.77 -12.21 -0.34
CA GLU A 13 3.79 -12.48 0.72
C GLU A 13 2.77 -11.33 0.92
N VAL A 14 3.13 -10.10 0.56
CA VAL A 14 2.28 -8.91 0.75
C VAL A 14 1.41 -8.56 -0.47
N TRP A 15 1.68 -9.11 -1.66
CA TRP A 15 0.91 -8.76 -2.87
C TRP A 15 0.47 -9.97 -3.72
N GLN A 16 1.21 -11.06 -3.70
CA GLN A 16 0.88 -12.26 -4.47
C GLN A 16 -0.38 -12.94 -3.91
N GLY A 17 -1.23 -13.45 -4.80
CA GLY A 17 -2.54 -14.03 -4.44
C GLY A 17 -3.61 -13.01 -4.03
N LYS A 18 -3.27 -11.71 -3.97
CA LYS A 18 -4.23 -10.63 -3.72
C LYS A 18 -4.73 -10.04 -5.06
N LYS A 19 -5.94 -9.47 -5.06
CA LYS A 19 -6.49 -8.83 -6.27
C LYS A 19 -5.60 -7.65 -6.69
N PRO A 20 -5.04 -7.61 -7.92
CA PRO A 20 -4.10 -6.55 -8.34
C PRO A 20 -4.66 -5.14 -8.14
N MET A 21 -5.96 -4.95 -8.40
CA MET A 21 -6.62 -3.66 -8.20
C MET A 21 -6.62 -3.19 -6.75
N GLY A 22 -6.72 -4.10 -5.78
CA GLY A 22 -6.64 -3.75 -4.37
C GLY A 22 -5.23 -3.29 -4.00
N VAL A 23 -4.21 -4.00 -4.49
CA VAL A 23 -2.80 -3.65 -4.22
C VAL A 23 -2.50 -2.27 -4.80
N ALA A 24 -2.88 -2.03 -6.06
CA ALA A 24 -2.72 -0.73 -6.70
C ALA A 24 -3.47 0.38 -5.95
N ALA A 25 -4.70 0.13 -5.49
CA ALA A 25 -5.47 1.09 -4.71
C ALA A 25 -4.78 1.46 -3.38
N ALA A 26 -4.23 0.47 -2.67
CA ALA A 26 -3.49 0.71 -1.42
C ALA A 26 -2.23 1.55 -1.67
N LEU A 27 -1.44 1.21 -2.70
CA LEU A 27 -0.25 1.97 -3.05
C LEU A 27 -0.56 3.41 -3.48
N LEU A 28 -1.64 3.61 -4.24
CA LEU A 28 -2.10 4.94 -4.64
C LEU A 28 -2.56 5.77 -3.44
N TYR A 29 -3.32 5.17 -2.52
CA TYR A 29 -3.72 5.83 -1.27
C TYR A 29 -2.50 6.28 -0.46
N MET A 30 -1.53 5.38 -0.22
CA MET A 30 -0.31 5.71 0.53
C MET A 30 0.53 6.78 -0.19
N ALA A 31 0.69 6.65 -1.51
CA ALA A 31 1.42 7.63 -2.31
C ALA A 31 0.78 9.02 -2.22
N SER A 32 -0.56 9.11 -2.27
CA SER A 32 -1.28 10.37 -2.19
C SER A 32 -0.98 11.13 -0.89
N SER A 33 -0.94 10.41 0.23
CA SER A 33 -0.57 10.97 1.54
C SER A 33 0.89 11.42 1.59
N ARG A 34 1.83 10.63 1.05
CA ARG A 34 3.28 10.95 1.05
C ARG A 34 3.62 12.21 0.24
N VAL A 35 2.88 12.49 -0.83
CA VAL A 35 3.09 13.69 -1.66
C VAL A 35 2.31 14.92 -1.16
N GLY A 36 1.71 14.85 0.03
CA GLY A 36 0.95 15.95 0.62
C GLY A 36 -0.40 16.23 -0.05
N ASN A 37 -0.94 15.27 -0.82
CA ASN A 37 -2.25 15.36 -1.46
C ASN A 37 -3.12 14.15 -1.08
N PRO A 38 -3.49 14.03 0.22
CA PRO A 38 -4.18 12.85 0.71
C PRO A 38 -5.55 12.69 0.06
N ARG A 39 -5.88 11.44 -0.29
CA ARG A 39 -7.23 11.04 -0.69
C ARG A 39 -7.90 10.27 0.43
N THR A 40 -9.22 10.34 0.49
CA THR A 40 -9.99 9.50 1.40
C THR A 40 -10.01 8.06 0.89
N GLN A 41 -10.20 7.10 1.80
CA GLN A 41 -10.35 5.69 1.41
C GLN A 41 -11.55 5.49 0.49
N SER A 42 -12.66 6.19 0.75
CA SER A 42 -13.88 6.12 -0.05
C SER A 42 -13.65 6.59 -1.49
N GLU A 43 -12.95 7.72 -1.69
CA GLU A 43 -12.58 8.23 -3.02
C GLU A 43 -11.77 7.18 -3.80
N VAL A 44 -10.73 6.62 -3.19
CA VAL A 44 -9.88 5.61 -3.85
C VAL A 44 -10.68 4.33 -4.14
N CYS A 45 -11.48 3.86 -3.19
CA CYS A 45 -12.33 2.67 -3.35
C CYS A 45 -13.35 2.83 -4.48
N SER A 46 -13.95 4.02 -4.62
CA SER A 46 -14.93 4.31 -5.66
C SER A 46 -14.34 4.19 -7.07
N VAL A 47 -13.10 4.64 -7.27
CA VAL A 47 -12.41 4.59 -8.57
C VAL A 47 -11.83 3.20 -8.85
N ALA A 48 -11.24 2.56 -7.83
CA ALA A 48 -10.56 1.28 -7.97
C ALA A 48 -11.50 0.07 -7.95
N ASN A 49 -12.80 0.27 -7.70
CA ASN A 49 -13.80 -0.78 -7.57
C ASN A 49 -13.38 -1.88 -6.57
N VAL A 50 -13.01 -1.44 -5.37
CA VAL A 50 -12.62 -2.30 -4.24
C VAL A 50 -13.35 -1.86 -2.98
N SER A 51 -13.68 -2.81 -2.11
CA SER A 51 -14.30 -2.47 -0.83
C SER A 51 -13.29 -1.76 0.09
N GLU A 52 -13.77 -0.88 0.97
CA GLU A 52 -12.89 -0.25 1.95
C GLU A 52 -12.27 -1.25 2.92
N VAL A 53 -12.96 -2.35 3.24
CA VAL A 53 -12.41 -3.43 4.08
C VAL A 53 -11.22 -4.09 3.39
N THR A 54 -11.31 -4.33 2.09
CA THR A 54 -10.19 -4.82 1.28
C THR A 54 -9.03 -3.83 1.27
N LEU A 55 -9.32 -2.54 1.06
CA LEU A 55 -8.31 -1.48 1.06
C LEU A 55 -7.59 -1.41 2.42
N ARG A 56 -8.33 -1.35 3.53
CA ARG A 56 -7.76 -1.31 4.89
C ARG A 56 -6.91 -2.53 5.21
N GLY A 57 -7.36 -3.72 4.81
CA GLY A 57 -6.60 -4.95 5.00
C GLY A 57 -5.25 -4.93 4.29
N LEU A 58 -5.22 -4.41 3.06
CA LEU A 58 -3.99 -4.27 2.28
C LEU A 58 -3.07 -3.18 2.83
N LEU A 59 -3.64 -2.03 3.22
CA LEU A 59 -2.88 -0.96 3.86
C LEU A 59 -2.16 -1.45 5.11
N ARG A 60 -2.84 -2.18 5.99
CA ARG A 60 -2.22 -2.75 7.19
C ARG A 60 -1.03 -3.64 6.86
N ILE A 61 -1.19 -4.55 5.91
CA ILE A 61 -0.14 -5.51 5.52
C ILE A 61 1.08 -4.79 4.95
N ILE A 62 0.87 -3.80 4.07
CA ILE A 62 1.94 -3.05 3.42
C ILE A 62 2.64 -2.15 4.44
N ASP A 63 1.88 -1.46 5.29
CA ASP A 63 2.42 -0.57 6.33
C ASP A 63 3.31 -1.34 7.32
N GLU A 64 2.87 -2.52 7.78
CA GLU A 64 3.65 -3.40 8.64
C GLU A 64 4.99 -3.83 8.01
N LEU A 65 5.02 -4.08 6.69
CA LEU A 65 6.25 -4.40 5.97
C LEU A 65 7.18 -3.18 5.90
N LEU A 66 6.66 -2.02 5.55
CA LEU A 66 7.46 -0.81 5.39
C LEU A 66 8.10 -0.39 6.71
N VAL A 67 7.35 -0.46 7.82
CA VAL A 67 7.89 -0.23 9.17
C VAL A 67 9.03 -1.19 9.49
N LYS A 68 8.91 -2.48 9.15
CA LYS A 68 10.01 -3.44 9.34
C LYS A 68 11.25 -3.07 8.53
N ILE A 69 11.07 -2.71 7.26
CA ILE A 69 12.18 -2.29 6.38
C ILE A 69 12.91 -1.09 6.98
N GLU A 70 12.18 -0.06 7.44
CA GLU A 70 12.74 1.13 8.06
C GLU A 70 13.50 0.81 9.36
N LEU A 71 12.94 -0.06 10.21
CA LEU A 71 13.61 -0.52 11.43
C LEU A 71 14.93 -1.23 11.12
N TYR A 72 14.95 -2.18 10.18
CA TYR A 72 16.19 -2.87 9.79
C TYR A 72 17.21 -1.94 9.13
N ALA A 73 16.76 -0.94 8.38
CA ALA A 73 17.64 0.08 7.81
C ALA A 73 18.29 0.96 8.89
N SER A 74 17.55 1.30 9.95
CA SER A 74 18.07 2.11 11.06
C SER A 74 19.06 1.38 11.99
N MET A 75 19.08 0.05 11.92
CA MET A 75 19.99 -0.82 12.69
C MET A 75 21.29 -1.15 11.95
N ARG A 76 21.39 -0.83 10.65
CA ARG A 76 22.62 -0.94 9.85
C ARG A 76 23.41 0.35 9.89
#